data_AF-A0A173TC83-F1
#
_entry.id   AF-A0A173TC83-F1
#
_cell.length_a   1.000
_cell.length_b   1.000
_cell.length_c   1.000
_cell.angle_alpha   90.00
_cell.angle_beta   90.00
_cell.angle_gamma   90.00
#
_symmetry.space_group_name_H-M   'P 1'
#
loop_
_entity.id
_entity.type
_entity.pdbx_description
1 polymer ?
#
loop_
_entity_poly.entity_id
_entity_poly.type
_entity_poly.pdbx_seq_one_letter_code
_entity_poly.pdbx_strand_id
1 'polypeptide(L)'
;MNNELYDYINKKKQSVVKQYDMLLERIQLSKNPKSAIALMCDEEFVVHDAQYPISELLYLMSDFVDEYYKDNELFQDCTKEITDEYITYATEKYSIQFSAPFRYSSEIIVRYHAEHVMHPSFPVHPEIWDTAFKMREELIDFYRHKSIKRFLRINRLMYHTYYEKRKGKRANPFVFCKQCITTVYYMKTGLLDRLNENYNEYEAAKEKYEKEKLVFDKEQEEAKELKEKADEALRFFKEIGWNVRYKGILLEDGTMYL
;
A
#
# COMPACT_ATOMS: atom_id res chain seq x y z
N MET A 1 -26.30 -19.22 -44.04
CA MET A 1 -25.12 -18.68 -43.34
C MET A 1 -23.91 -19.08 -44.17
N ASN A 2 -23.16 -18.12 -44.73
CA ASN A 2 -22.23 -18.31 -45.85
C ASN A 2 -21.14 -19.36 -45.58
N ASN A 3 -21.07 -20.40 -46.42
CA ASN A 3 -19.97 -21.38 -46.43
C ASN A 3 -18.59 -20.69 -46.55
N GLU A 4 -18.50 -19.56 -47.26
CA GLU A 4 -17.27 -18.76 -47.35
C GLU A 4 -16.82 -18.17 -46.01
N LEU A 5 -17.76 -17.75 -45.16
CA LEU A 5 -17.43 -17.24 -43.82
C LEU A 5 -16.97 -18.39 -42.91
N TYR A 6 -17.60 -19.56 -43.04
CA TYR A 6 -17.22 -20.76 -42.30
C TYR A 6 -15.82 -21.25 -42.71
N ASP A 7 -15.53 -21.30 -44.01
CA ASP A 7 -14.22 -21.67 -44.54
C ASP A 7 -13.14 -20.66 -44.20
N TYR A 8 -13.46 -19.36 -44.23
CA TYR A 8 -12.56 -18.30 -43.77
C TYR A 8 -12.22 -18.46 -42.28
N ILE A 9 -13.23 -18.69 -41.43
CA ILE A 9 -13.04 -18.92 -39.99
C ILE A 9 -12.17 -20.18 -39.76
N ASN A 10 -12.42 -21.28 -40.46
CA ASN A 10 -11.65 -22.51 -40.30
C ASN A 10 -10.20 -22.37 -40.79
N LYS A 11 -9.96 -21.69 -41.93
CA LYS A 11 -8.60 -21.38 -42.39
C LYS A 11 -7.85 -20.50 -41.40
N LYS A 12 -8.52 -19.48 -40.84
CA LYS A 12 -7.94 -18.62 -39.81
C LYS A 12 -7.57 -19.43 -38.57
N LYS A 13 -8.47 -20.30 -38.08
CA LYS A 13 -8.17 -21.21 -36.96
C LYS A 13 -6.96 -22.10 -37.23
N GLN A 14 -6.88 -22.76 -38.38
CA GLN A 14 -5.74 -23.62 -38.74
C GLN A 14 -4.42 -22.85 -38.86
N SER A 15 -4.47 -21.62 -39.38
CA SER A 15 -3.28 -20.75 -39.45
C SER A 15 -2.75 -20.39 -38.07
N VAL A 16 -3.64 -20.09 -37.11
CA VAL A 16 -3.26 -19.78 -35.73
C VAL A 16 -2.66 -21.01 -35.04
N VAL A 17 -3.22 -22.21 -35.25
CA VAL A 17 -2.65 -23.47 -34.70
C VAL A 17 -1.24 -23.69 -35.21
N LYS A 18 -1.02 -23.51 -36.52
CA LYS A 18 0.30 -23.67 -37.12
C LYS A 18 1.31 -22.64 -36.60
N GLN A 19 0.89 -21.41 -36.35
CA GLN A 19 1.75 -20.38 -35.75
C GLN A 19 2.15 -20.74 -34.32
N TYR A 20 1.22 -21.25 -33.53
CA TYR A 20 1.46 -21.73 -32.17
C TYR A 20 2.44 -22.91 -32.13
N ASP A 21 2.25 -23.92 -32.99
CA ASP A 21 3.15 -25.07 -33.07
C ASP A 21 4.58 -24.66 -33.47
N MET A 22 4.71 -23.74 -34.44
CA MET A 22 6.01 -23.18 -34.83
C MET A 22 6.67 -22.39 -33.71
N LEU A 23 5.89 -21.67 -32.89
CA LEU A 23 6.41 -20.93 -31.74
C LEU A 23 6.95 -21.91 -30.68
N LEU A 24 6.17 -22.95 -30.34
CA LEU A 24 6.59 -23.98 -29.39
C LEU A 24 7.88 -24.67 -29.84
N GLU A 25 7.98 -25.04 -31.12
CA GLU A 25 9.19 -25.64 -31.68
C GLU A 25 10.41 -24.70 -31.54
N ARG A 26 10.26 -23.41 -31.85
CA ARG A 26 11.33 -22.41 -31.69
C ARG A 26 11.75 -22.22 -30.24
N ILE A 27 10.79 -22.19 -29.31
CA ILE A 27 11.05 -22.09 -27.87
C ILE A 27 11.84 -23.31 -27.40
N GLN A 28 11.38 -24.52 -27.74
CA GLN A 28 12.03 -25.78 -27.33
C GLN A 28 13.44 -25.92 -27.92
N LEU A 29 13.69 -25.37 -29.10
CA LEU A 29 15.02 -25.34 -29.72
C LEU A 29 15.93 -24.24 -29.17
N SER A 30 15.39 -23.29 -28.39
CA SER A 30 16.18 -22.21 -27.80
C SER A 30 17.07 -22.75 -26.69
N LYS A 31 18.39 -22.60 -26.86
CA LYS A 31 19.39 -22.97 -25.84
C LYS A 31 19.66 -21.87 -24.81
N ASN A 32 19.01 -20.71 -24.96
CA ASN A 32 19.18 -19.56 -24.09
C ASN A 32 17.82 -19.21 -23.46
N PRO A 33 17.67 -19.30 -22.13
CA PRO A 33 16.43 -18.94 -21.43
C PRO A 33 15.94 -17.53 -21.76
N LYS A 34 16.86 -16.56 -21.87
CA LYS A 34 16.54 -15.18 -22.23
C LYS A 34 15.87 -15.10 -23.60
N SER A 35 16.42 -15.81 -24.59
CA SER A 35 15.85 -15.84 -25.94
C SER A 35 14.51 -16.59 -25.99
N ALA A 36 14.37 -17.66 -25.20
CA ALA A 36 13.13 -18.44 -25.13
C ALA A 36 11.99 -17.60 -24.52
N ILE A 37 12.26 -16.90 -23.41
CA ILE A 37 11.32 -15.98 -22.77
C ILE A 37 10.95 -14.85 -23.74
N ALA A 38 11.92 -14.26 -24.46
CA ALA A 38 11.63 -13.21 -25.43
C ALA A 38 10.70 -13.71 -26.56
N LEU A 39 10.91 -14.93 -27.07
CA LEU A 39 10.04 -15.55 -28.07
C LEU A 39 8.61 -15.77 -27.54
N MET A 40 8.45 -16.19 -26.28
CA MET A 40 7.15 -16.30 -25.62
C MET A 40 6.42 -14.95 -25.47
N CYS A 41 7.09 -13.83 -25.72
CA CYS A 41 6.54 -12.49 -25.53
C CYS A 41 6.41 -11.72 -26.85
N ASP A 42 6.73 -12.37 -27.99
CA ASP A 42 6.70 -11.75 -29.30
C ASP A 42 5.25 -11.48 -29.74
N GLU A 43 4.94 -10.21 -29.97
CA GLU A 43 3.60 -9.75 -30.35
C GLU A 43 3.12 -10.38 -31.67
N GLU A 44 4.04 -10.81 -32.55
CA GLU A 44 3.70 -11.49 -33.81
C GLU A 44 2.98 -12.84 -33.59
N PHE A 45 3.10 -13.42 -32.39
CA PHE A 45 2.51 -14.69 -32.03
C PHE A 45 1.38 -14.58 -31.01
N VAL A 46 0.83 -13.38 -30.76
CA VAL A 46 -0.24 -13.18 -29.78
C VAL A 46 -1.50 -13.94 -30.20
N VAL A 47 -1.72 -15.06 -29.54
CA VAL A 47 -2.92 -15.86 -29.69
C VAL A 47 -4.01 -15.23 -28.83
N HIS A 48 -4.78 -14.30 -29.40
CA HIS A 48 -5.89 -13.62 -28.72
C HIS A 48 -7.09 -14.53 -28.40
N ASP A 49 -7.11 -15.76 -28.92
CA ASP A 49 -8.23 -16.69 -28.75
C ASP A 49 -7.99 -17.65 -27.58
N ALA A 50 -8.95 -17.73 -26.66
CA ALA A 50 -8.94 -18.54 -25.43
C ALA A 50 -8.93 -20.09 -25.65
N GLN A 51 -8.53 -20.57 -26.83
CA GLN A 51 -8.63 -21.98 -27.25
C GLN A 51 -7.32 -22.77 -27.12
N TYR A 52 -6.24 -22.16 -26.65
CA TYR A 52 -4.93 -22.80 -26.60
C TYR A 52 -4.51 -23.19 -25.17
N PRO A 53 -3.72 -24.27 -25.01
CA PRO A 53 -3.27 -24.76 -23.71
C PRO A 53 -2.20 -23.83 -23.12
N ILE A 54 -2.63 -22.67 -22.62
CA ILE A 54 -1.80 -21.62 -22.00
C ILE A 54 -1.01 -22.17 -20.80
N SER A 55 -1.53 -23.21 -20.14
CA SER A 55 -0.83 -23.91 -19.07
C SER A 55 0.52 -24.48 -19.52
N GLU A 56 0.63 -25.05 -20.73
CA GLU A 56 1.91 -25.59 -21.24
C GLU A 56 2.96 -24.50 -21.44
N LEU A 57 2.56 -23.32 -21.93
CA LEU A 57 3.44 -22.16 -22.05
C LEU A 57 3.88 -21.63 -20.69
N LEU A 58 3.00 -21.63 -19.68
CA LEU A 58 3.34 -21.28 -18.31
C LEU A 58 4.33 -22.27 -17.68
N TYR A 59 4.16 -23.56 -17.89
CA TYR A 59 5.14 -24.56 -17.43
C TYR A 59 6.50 -24.35 -18.09
N LEU A 60 6.54 -24.17 -19.42
CA LEU A 60 7.80 -23.86 -20.13
C LEU A 60 8.43 -22.56 -19.64
N MET A 61 7.62 -21.50 -19.45
CA MET A 61 8.09 -20.23 -18.92
C MET A 61 8.68 -20.42 -17.52
N SER A 62 8.04 -21.21 -16.66
CA SER A 62 8.58 -21.52 -15.33
C SER A 62 9.95 -22.18 -15.41
N ASP A 63 10.15 -23.14 -16.31
CA ASP A 63 11.44 -23.81 -16.47
C ASP A 63 12.53 -22.84 -16.91
N PHE A 64 12.23 -21.92 -17.83
CA PHE A 64 13.21 -20.90 -18.26
C PHE A 64 13.48 -19.84 -17.20
N VAL A 65 12.46 -19.44 -16.42
CA VAL A 65 12.65 -18.50 -15.29
C VAL A 65 13.53 -19.15 -14.23
N ASP A 66 13.28 -20.43 -13.89
CA ASP A 66 14.11 -21.20 -12.95
C ASP A 66 15.56 -21.29 -13.45
N GLU A 67 15.79 -21.60 -14.73
CA GLU A 67 17.14 -21.68 -15.29
C GLU A 67 17.84 -20.31 -15.32
N TYR A 68 17.11 -19.25 -15.71
CA TYR A 68 17.66 -17.90 -15.81
C TYR A 68 18.03 -17.31 -14.46
N TYR A 69 17.24 -17.58 -13.42
CA TYR A 69 17.43 -17.04 -12.07
C TYR A 69 17.99 -18.03 -11.05
N LYS A 70 18.52 -19.19 -11.48
CA LYS A 70 19.07 -20.21 -10.58
C LYS A 70 20.09 -19.68 -9.55
N ASP A 71 20.88 -18.67 -9.95
CA ASP A 71 21.92 -18.06 -9.12
C ASP A 71 21.49 -16.71 -8.51
N ASN A 72 20.23 -16.30 -8.69
CA ASN A 72 19.71 -15.03 -8.19
C ASN A 72 19.07 -15.19 -6.82
N GLU A 73 19.53 -14.40 -5.85
CA GLU A 73 19.04 -14.44 -4.45
C GLU A 73 17.51 -14.27 -4.33
N LEU A 74 16.86 -13.52 -5.23
CA LEU A 74 15.41 -13.26 -5.17
C LEU A 74 14.54 -14.48 -5.50
N PHE A 75 15.14 -15.51 -6.10
CA PHE A 75 14.45 -16.72 -6.53
C PHE A 75 14.93 -17.95 -5.77
N GLN A 76 15.89 -17.79 -4.85
CA GLN A 76 16.35 -18.84 -3.96
C GLN A 76 15.41 -18.99 -2.76
N ASP A 77 15.29 -20.23 -2.27
CA ASP A 77 14.46 -20.59 -1.10
C ASP A 77 12.98 -20.15 -1.19
N CYS A 78 12.48 -19.93 -2.41
CA CYS A 78 11.08 -19.57 -2.66
C CYS A 78 10.20 -20.82 -2.76
N THR A 79 8.98 -20.73 -2.26
CA THR A 79 7.90 -21.63 -2.68
C THR A 79 7.45 -21.24 -4.08
N LYS A 80 7.21 -22.24 -4.93
CA LYS A 80 6.75 -22.04 -6.30
C LYS A 80 5.33 -22.58 -6.46
N GLU A 81 4.42 -21.73 -6.93
CA GLU A 81 3.04 -22.08 -7.27
C GLU A 81 2.77 -21.74 -8.74
N ILE A 82 2.18 -22.68 -9.47
CA ILE A 82 1.81 -22.52 -10.87
C ILE A 82 0.30 -22.74 -10.98
N THR A 83 -0.40 -21.74 -11.52
CA THR A 83 -1.84 -21.79 -11.82
C THR A 83 -2.05 -21.66 -13.33
N ASP A 84 -3.30 -21.68 -13.80
CA ASP A 84 -3.62 -21.48 -15.23
C ASP A 84 -3.32 -20.05 -15.73
N GLU A 85 -3.00 -19.13 -14.83
CA GLU A 85 -2.85 -17.70 -15.15
C GLU A 85 -1.53 -17.09 -14.66
N TYR A 86 -0.87 -17.71 -13.68
CA TYR A 86 0.30 -17.11 -13.02
C TYR A 86 1.32 -18.15 -12.57
N ILE A 87 2.59 -17.73 -12.57
CA ILE A 87 3.70 -18.38 -11.85
C ILE A 87 4.06 -17.47 -10.68
N THR A 88 4.03 -17.98 -9.46
CA THR A 88 4.35 -17.21 -8.25
C THR A 88 5.54 -17.84 -7.54
N TYR A 89 6.56 -17.03 -7.30
CA TYR A 89 7.69 -17.33 -6.42
C TYR A 89 7.47 -16.55 -5.13
N ALA A 90 7.38 -17.22 -3.98
CA ALA A 90 7.06 -16.58 -2.72
C ALA A 90 8.00 -16.99 -1.59
N THR A 91 8.30 -16.02 -0.73
CA THR A 91 8.88 -16.21 0.60
C THR A 91 7.88 -15.72 1.64
N GLU A 92 8.21 -15.81 2.92
CA GLU A 92 7.41 -15.17 3.97
C GLU A 92 7.35 -13.65 3.81
N LYS A 93 8.40 -13.02 3.26
CA LYS A 93 8.55 -11.56 3.18
C LYS A 93 8.07 -10.94 1.88
N TYR A 94 8.11 -11.67 0.77
CA TYR A 94 7.73 -11.13 -0.53
C TYR A 94 7.31 -12.22 -1.52
N SER A 95 6.65 -11.81 -2.58
CA SER A 95 6.33 -12.65 -3.73
C SER A 95 6.58 -11.93 -5.05
N ILE A 96 6.99 -12.70 -6.06
CA ILE A 96 7.16 -12.27 -7.44
C ILE A 96 6.23 -13.14 -8.29
N GLN A 97 5.27 -12.51 -8.94
CA GLN A 97 4.25 -13.17 -9.73
C GLN A 97 4.37 -12.75 -11.19
N PHE A 98 4.53 -13.73 -12.08
CA PHE A 98 4.52 -13.56 -13.52
C PHE A 98 3.15 -13.93 -14.06
N SER A 99 2.54 -13.05 -14.86
CA SER A 99 1.32 -13.38 -15.60
C SER A 99 1.63 -14.36 -16.75
N ALA A 100 0.61 -15.12 -17.14
CA ALA A 100 0.66 -15.92 -18.34
C ALA A 100 0.97 -15.03 -19.55
N PRO A 101 1.91 -15.43 -20.42
CA PRO A 101 2.12 -14.77 -21.69
C PRO A 101 0.80 -14.69 -22.48
N PHE A 102 0.60 -13.60 -23.23
CA PHE A 102 -0.53 -13.39 -24.17
C PHE A 102 -1.94 -13.19 -23.60
N ARG A 103 -2.24 -13.54 -22.34
CA ARG A 103 -3.63 -13.51 -21.81
C ARG A 103 -3.99 -12.23 -21.05
N TYR A 104 -3.10 -11.80 -20.18
CA TYR A 104 -3.27 -10.62 -19.33
C TYR A 104 -1.98 -9.85 -19.46
N SER A 105 -2.02 -8.74 -20.22
CA SER A 105 -0.94 -7.76 -20.42
C SER A 105 0.36 -8.12 -19.68
N SER A 106 1.39 -8.58 -20.38
CA SER A 106 2.68 -9.04 -19.84
C SER A 106 3.11 -8.29 -18.56
N GLU A 107 2.75 -8.81 -17.38
CA GLU A 107 2.84 -8.11 -16.11
C GLU A 107 3.59 -8.97 -15.09
N ILE A 108 4.50 -8.33 -14.36
CA ILE A 108 5.15 -8.89 -13.19
C ILE A 108 4.72 -8.09 -11.98
N ILE A 109 4.17 -8.77 -10.97
CA ILE A 109 3.81 -8.16 -9.70
C ILE A 109 4.85 -8.58 -8.66
N VAL A 110 5.59 -7.60 -8.16
CA VAL A 110 6.48 -7.75 -7.00
C VAL A 110 5.74 -7.22 -5.78
N ARG A 111 5.45 -8.08 -4.82
CA ARG A 111 4.72 -7.72 -3.60
C ARG A 111 5.60 -7.93 -2.37
N TYR A 112 5.74 -6.90 -1.55
CA TYR A 112 6.27 -7.03 -0.20
C TYR A 112 5.13 -7.34 0.78
N HIS A 113 5.31 -8.34 1.63
CA HIS A 113 4.34 -8.81 2.62
C HIS A 113 4.56 -8.09 3.96
N ALA A 114 4.32 -6.77 3.98
CA ALA A 114 4.39 -5.98 5.20
C ALA A 114 3.30 -6.42 6.19
N GLU A 115 3.64 -6.48 7.47
CA GLU A 115 2.67 -6.62 8.55
C GLU A 115 1.78 -5.36 8.61
N HIS A 116 2.38 -4.19 8.37
CA HIS A 116 1.66 -2.92 8.28
C HIS A 116 1.41 -2.49 6.83
N VAL A 117 0.22 -2.86 6.34
CA VAL A 117 -0.25 -2.61 4.96
C VAL A 117 -0.60 -1.14 4.71
N MET A 118 -0.65 -0.27 5.73
CA MET A 118 -0.88 1.17 5.57
C MET A 118 -0.05 1.95 6.58
N HIS A 119 0.37 3.17 6.19
CA HIS A 119 0.97 4.10 7.14
C HIS A 119 -0.01 4.29 8.32
N PRO A 120 0.43 4.11 9.58
CA PRO A 120 -0.45 4.23 10.72
C PRO A 120 -1.10 5.63 10.72
N SER A 121 -2.40 5.70 10.96
CA SER A 121 -3.12 6.98 11.01
C SER A 121 -3.14 7.45 12.45
N PHE A 122 -2.56 8.63 12.72
CA PHE A 122 -2.63 9.21 14.05
C PHE A 122 -4.08 9.71 14.31
N PRO A 123 -4.79 9.23 15.33
CA PRO A 123 -6.24 9.41 15.44
C PRO A 123 -6.69 10.82 15.88
N VAL A 124 -5.78 11.78 16.07
CA VAL A 124 -6.13 13.08 16.67
C VAL A 124 -5.43 14.25 15.97
N HIS A 125 -6.20 15.30 15.63
CA HIS A 125 -5.63 16.57 15.17
C HIS A 125 -4.80 17.24 16.29
N PRO A 126 -3.51 17.52 16.07
CA PRO A 126 -2.62 18.08 17.09
C PRO A 126 -3.14 19.39 17.74
N GLU A 127 -3.85 20.23 16.97
CA GLU A 127 -4.39 21.51 17.44
C GLU A 127 -5.44 21.38 18.56
N ILE A 128 -6.27 20.33 18.47
CA ILE A 128 -7.31 20.04 19.48
C ILE A 128 -6.63 19.58 20.77
N TRP A 129 -5.56 18.80 20.64
CA TRP A 129 -4.78 18.30 21.76
C TRP A 129 -4.04 19.40 22.51
N ASP A 130 -3.33 20.26 21.78
CA ASP A 130 -2.57 21.36 22.36
C ASP A 130 -3.41 22.26 23.25
N THR A 131 -4.67 22.48 22.87
CA THR A 131 -5.60 23.31 23.62
C THR A 131 -6.10 22.60 24.88
N ALA A 132 -6.42 21.31 24.79
CA ALA A 132 -6.84 20.50 25.94
C ALA A 132 -5.70 20.32 26.96
N PHE A 133 -4.47 20.07 26.49
CA PHE A 133 -3.27 19.96 27.31
C PHE A 133 -2.99 21.25 28.09
N LYS A 134 -2.98 22.41 27.40
CA LYS A 134 -2.79 23.72 28.04
C LYS A 134 -3.86 24.00 29.10
N MET A 135 -5.10 23.57 28.85
CA MET A 135 -6.20 23.73 29.79
C MET A 135 -6.04 22.86 31.03
N ARG A 136 -5.57 21.62 30.88
CA ARG A 136 -5.23 20.70 31.97
C ARG A 136 -4.16 21.29 32.88
N GLU A 137 -3.06 21.77 32.32
CA GLU A 137 -1.95 22.37 33.09
C GLU A 137 -2.41 23.61 33.88
N GLU A 138 -3.17 24.50 33.24
CA GLU A 138 -3.70 25.69 33.92
C GLU A 138 -4.72 25.33 35.02
N LEU A 139 -5.50 24.25 34.86
CA LEU A 139 -6.41 23.75 35.88
C LEU A 139 -5.66 23.19 37.10
N ILE A 140 -4.65 22.34 36.89
CA ILE A 140 -3.81 21.78 37.96
C ILE A 140 -3.21 22.92 38.79
N ASP A 141 -2.63 23.90 38.11
CA ASP A 141 -2.02 25.02 38.79
C ASP A 141 -3.03 25.97 39.44
N PHE A 142 -4.22 26.16 38.85
CA PHE A 142 -5.30 26.90 39.49
C PHE A 142 -5.73 26.21 40.79
N TYR A 143 -5.83 24.88 40.82
CA TYR A 143 -6.17 24.16 42.04
C TYR A 143 -5.10 24.30 43.13
N ARG A 144 -3.82 24.40 42.76
CA ARG A 144 -2.69 24.64 43.68
C ARG A 144 -2.65 26.07 44.22
N HIS A 145 -2.85 27.07 43.37
CA HIS A 145 -2.53 28.47 43.69
C HIS A 145 -3.74 29.40 43.78
N LYS A 146 -4.93 28.94 43.37
CA LYS A 146 -6.21 29.70 43.40
C LYS A 146 -6.13 31.11 42.79
N SER A 147 -5.35 31.27 41.72
CA SER A 147 -5.13 32.58 41.09
C SER A 147 -6.24 32.96 40.10
N ILE A 148 -6.79 34.17 40.24
CA ILE A 148 -7.73 34.78 39.28
C ILE A 148 -7.13 34.84 37.87
N LYS A 149 -5.83 35.15 37.74
CA LYS A 149 -5.15 35.20 36.44
C LYS A 149 -5.22 33.85 35.72
N ARG A 150 -5.04 32.75 36.45
CA ARG A 150 -5.13 31.39 35.92
C ARG A 150 -6.56 31.02 35.57
N PHE A 151 -7.53 31.37 36.41
CA PHE A 151 -8.95 31.21 36.09
C PHE A 151 -9.34 31.88 34.76
N LEU A 152 -8.87 33.11 34.53
CA LEU A 152 -9.12 33.83 33.27
C LEU A 152 -8.47 33.15 32.06
N ARG A 153 -7.32 32.49 32.23
CA ARG A 153 -6.68 31.69 31.17
C ARG A 153 -7.49 30.43 30.86
N ILE A 154 -7.95 29.70 31.87
CA ILE A 154 -8.82 28.52 31.70
C ILE A 154 -10.11 28.93 30.99
N ASN A 155 -10.74 30.03 31.41
CA ASN A 155 -11.95 30.55 30.78
C ASN A 155 -11.73 30.88 29.30
N ARG A 156 -10.58 31.48 28.95
CA ARG A 156 -10.20 31.74 27.57
C ARG A 156 -9.99 30.46 26.76
N LEU A 157 -9.33 29.45 27.32
CA LEU A 157 -9.11 28.16 26.66
C LEU A 157 -10.43 27.43 26.42
N MET A 158 -11.32 27.37 27.42
CA MET A 158 -12.67 26.81 27.30
C MET A 158 -13.49 27.46 26.17
N TYR A 159 -13.35 28.78 25.99
CA TYR A 159 -14.00 29.49 24.89
C TYR A 159 -13.50 29.04 23.51
N HIS A 160 -12.19 28.83 23.37
CA HIS A 160 -11.61 28.38 22.11
C HIS A 160 -11.96 26.91 21.80
N THR A 161 -12.12 26.07 22.82
CA THR A 161 -12.42 24.64 22.66
C THR A 161 -13.90 24.33 22.42
N TYR A 162 -14.81 24.96 23.19
CA TYR A 162 -16.23 24.53 23.24
C TYR A 162 -17.24 25.50 22.64
N TYR A 163 -16.88 26.76 22.37
CA TYR A 163 -17.85 27.80 22.01
C TYR A 163 -17.89 28.20 20.54
N GLU A 164 -17.17 27.46 19.69
CA GLU A 164 -16.96 27.74 18.26
C GLU A 164 -16.41 29.14 17.96
N LYS A 165 -15.88 29.29 16.73
CA LYS A 165 -15.40 30.52 16.10
C LYS A 165 -16.49 31.60 15.97
N ARG A 166 -17.18 32.02 17.03
CA ARG A 166 -18.04 33.22 17.02
C ARG A 166 -17.16 34.47 17.05
N LYS A 167 -16.55 34.75 15.89
CA LYS A 167 -15.91 36.04 15.57
C LYS A 167 -16.92 37.16 15.94
N GLY A 168 -16.58 37.98 16.93
CA GLY A 168 -17.23 39.29 17.11
C GLY A 168 -17.90 39.62 18.46
N LYS A 169 -17.91 38.76 19.50
CA LYS A 169 -18.64 39.09 20.75
C LYS A 169 -17.84 38.97 22.06
N ARG A 170 -16.57 39.38 22.06
CA ARG A 170 -15.81 39.59 23.32
C ARG A 170 -16.25 40.85 24.11
N ALA A 171 -16.94 41.79 23.45
CA ALA A 171 -17.26 43.08 24.06
C ALA A 171 -18.52 43.09 24.95
N ASN A 172 -19.29 41.98 25.02
CA ASN A 172 -20.51 41.94 25.84
C ASN A 172 -20.22 41.37 27.24
N PRO A 173 -20.35 42.17 28.32
CA PRO A 173 -20.09 41.73 29.69
C PRO A 173 -20.96 40.55 30.15
N PHE A 174 -22.22 40.47 29.69
CA PHE A 174 -23.13 39.38 30.05
C PHE A 174 -22.69 38.04 29.45
N VAL A 175 -22.11 38.06 28.24
CA VAL A 175 -21.57 36.85 27.60
C VAL A 175 -20.33 36.37 28.36
N PHE A 176 -19.46 37.29 28.78
CA PHE A 176 -18.31 36.97 29.61
C PHE A 176 -18.71 36.37 30.97
N CYS A 177 -19.66 36.99 31.69
CA CYS A 177 -20.15 36.45 32.96
C CYS A 177 -20.77 35.07 32.81
N LYS A 178 -21.58 34.85 31.77
CA LYS A 178 -22.16 33.53 31.46
C LYS A 178 -21.07 32.49 31.21
N GLN A 179 -20.02 32.85 30.47
CA GLN A 179 -18.87 31.96 30.24
C GLN A 179 -18.15 31.61 31.53
N CYS A 180 -17.91 32.57 32.42
CA CYS A 180 -17.29 32.30 33.71
C CYS A 180 -18.12 31.33 34.56
N ILE A 181 -19.45 31.52 34.61
CA ILE A 181 -20.36 30.59 35.30
C ILE A 181 -20.24 29.19 34.72
N THR A 182 -20.23 29.05 33.39
CA THR A 182 -20.09 27.75 32.74
C THR A 182 -18.72 27.12 32.99
N THR A 183 -17.62 27.89 32.97
CA THR A 183 -16.29 27.39 33.34
C THR A 183 -16.29 26.84 34.76
N VAL A 184 -16.85 27.58 35.73
CA VAL A 184 -16.95 27.13 37.12
C VAL A 184 -17.81 25.86 37.24
N TYR A 185 -18.92 25.80 36.51
CA TYR A 185 -19.77 24.60 36.47
C TYR A 185 -18.96 23.38 36.01
N TYR A 186 -18.25 23.47 34.88
CA TYR A 186 -17.46 22.35 34.38
C TYR A 186 -16.32 21.96 35.33
N MET A 187 -15.65 22.93 35.94
CA MET A 187 -14.63 22.67 36.95
C MET A 187 -15.20 21.88 38.13
N LYS A 188 -16.39 22.23 38.59
CA LYS A 188 -17.10 21.52 39.67
C LYS A 188 -17.57 20.13 39.26
N THR A 189 -17.92 19.93 38.01
CA THR A 189 -18.44 18.65 37.48
C THR A 189 -17.34 17.73 36.91
N GLY A 190 -16.09 17.88 37.35
CA GLY A 190 -15.01 16.94 36.99
C GLY A 190 -14.35 17.23 35.63
N LEU A 191 -14.19 18.51 35.25
CA LEU A 191 -13.43 18.87 34.04
C LEU A 191 -11.98 18.38 34.08
N LEU A 192 -11.32 18.47 35.24
CA LEU A 192 -9.93 18.04 35.36
C LEU A 192 -9.80 16.51 35.19
N ASP A 193 -10.72 15.74 35.76
CA ASP A 193 -10.70 14.28 35.67
C ASP A 193 -10.87 13.83 34.21
N ARG A 194 -11.86 14.40 33.50
CA ARG A 194 -12.05 14.16 32.06
C ARG A 194 -10.84 14.54 31.21
N LEU A 195 -10.16 15.64 31.54
CA LEU A 195 -8.94 16.02 30.83
C LEU A 195 -7.77 15.07 31.14
N ASN A 196 -7.68 14.51 32.35
CA ASN A 196 -6.67 13.52 32.71
C ASN A 196 -6.93 12.18 32.01
N GLU A 197 -8.18 11.72 31.96
CA GLU A 197 -8.57 10.50 31.24
C GLU A 197 -8.22 10.63 29.76
N ASN A 198 -8.66 11.71 29.12
CA ASN A 198 -8.30 12.00 27.73
C ASN A 198 -6.78 12.08 27.54
N TYR A 199 -6.03 12.72 28.48
CA TYR A 199 -4.56 12.77 28.51
C TYR A 199 -3.93 11.38 28.39
N ASN A 200 -4.34 10.47 29.27
CA ASN A 200 -3.79 9.13 29.32
C ASN A 200 -4.14 8.32 28.08
N GLU A 201 -5.37 8.43 27.57
CA GLU A 201 -5.79 7.75 26.34
C GLU A 201 -4.97 8.21 25.12
N TYR A 202 -4.71 9.51 25.01
CA TYR A 202 -3.90 10.07 23.94
C TYR A 202 -2.43 9.63 24.04
N GLU A 203 -1.82 9.70 25.22
CA GLU A 203 -0.43 9.27 25.38
C GLU A 203 -0.27 7.79 25.05
N ALA A 204 -1.25 6.95 25.43
CA ALA A 204 -1.28 5.55 25.03
C ALA A 204 -1.45 5.37 23.51
N ALA A 205 -2.33 6.15 22.87
CA ALA A 205 -2.51 6.12 21.42
C ALA A 205 -1.27 6.61 20.66
N LYS A 206 -0.57 7.60 21.20
CA LYS A 206 0.68 8.14 20.68
C LYS A 206 1.82 7.15 20.80
N GLU A 207 1.99 6.54 21.97
CA GLU A 207 2.99 5.50 22.16
C GLU A 207 2.74 4.30 21.23
N LYS A 208 1.48 3.89 21.06
CA LYS A 208 1.09 2.84 20.11
C LYS A 208 1.44 3.24 18.67
N TYR A 209 1.06 4.45 18.25
CA TYR A 209 1.35 4.98 16.93
C TYR A 209 2.86 5.06 16.66
N GLU A 210 3.66 5.55 17.60
CA GLU A 210 5.11 5.64 17.45
C GLU A 210 5.77 4.27 17.31
N LYS A 211 5.29 3.26 18.05
CA LYS A 211 5.75 1.87 17.90
C LYS A 211 5.38 1.29 16.54
N GLU A 212 4.12 1.41 16.12
CA GLU A 212 3.65 0.93 14.81
C GLU A 212 4.38 1.63 13.67
N LYS A 213 4.62 2.94 13.79
CA LYS A 213 5.37 3.70 12.80
C LYS A 213 6.82 3.22 12.68
N LEU A 214 7.48 2.95 13.81
CA LEU A 214 8.87 2.47 13.78
C LEU A 214 9.00 1.10 13.11
N VAL A 215 8.02 0.22 13.31
CA VAL A 215 7.96 -1.07 12.60
C VAL A 215 7.73 -0.83 11.11
N PHE A 216 6.73 -0.01 10.75
CA PHE A 216 6.44 0.33 9.36
C PHE A 216 7.65 0.95 8.64
N ASP A 217 8.32 1.92 9.25
CA ASP A 217 9.47 2.60 8.65
C ASP A 217 10.60 1.60 8.36
N LYS A 218 10.85 0.65 9.28
CA LYS A 218 11.84 -0.42 9.08
C LYS A 218 11.43 -1.39 7.96
N GLU A 219 10.16 -1.82 7.93
CA GLU A 219 9.63 -2.66 6.84
C GLU A 219 9.77 -1.97 5.48
N GLN A 220 9.55 -0.65 5.42
CA GLN A 220 9.70 0.12 4.18
C GLN A 220 11.16 0.30 3.74
N GLU A 221 12.13 0.31 4.66
CA GLU A 221 13.55 0.23 4.30
C GLU A 221 13.87 -1.11 3.63
N GLU A 222 13.43 -2.22 4.23
CA GLU A 222 13.60 -3.56 3.64
C GLU A 222 12.89 -3.69 2.28
N ALA A 223 11.68 -3.13 2.16
CA ALA A 223 10.93 -3.14 0.91
C ALA A 223 11.60 -2.33 -0.21
N LYS A 224 12.28 -1.23 0.11
CA LYS A 224 13.05 -0.45 -0.87
C LYS A 224 14.28 -1.22 -1.37
N GLU A 225 15.01 -1.89 -0.48
CA GLU A 225 16.12 -2.76 -0.88
C GLU A 225 15.64 -3.88 -1.80
N LEU A 226 14.49 -4.52 -1.48
CA LEU A 226 13.86 -5.50 -2.35
C LEU A 226 13.53 -4.92 -3.72
N LYS A 227 12.95 -3.71 -3.76
CA LYS A 227 12.61 -3.02 -5.01
C LYS A 227 13.85 -2.81 -5.88
N GLU A 228 14.96 -2.34 -5.32
CA GLU A 228 16.22 -2.14 -6.05
C GLU A 228 16.76 -3.44 -6.63
N LYS A 229 16.81 -4.51 -5.81
CA LYS A 229 17.20 -5.85 -6.29
C LYS A 229 16.30 -6.35 -7.40
N ALA A 230 14.98 -6.16 -7.26
CA ALA A 230 14.00 -6.58 -8.25
C ALA A 230 14.09 -5.74 -9.54
N ASP A 231 14.35 -4.44 -9.44
CA ASP A 231 14.57 -3.56 -10.59
C ASP A 231 15.75 -4.02 -11.44
N GLU A 232 16.84 -4.47 -10.81
CA GLU A 232 18.00 -5.05 -11.49
C GLU A 232 17.69 -6.43 -12.08
N ALA A 233 17.15 -7.34 -11.27
CA ALA A 233 16.89 -8.72 -11.69
C ALA A 233 15.86 -8.79 -12.84
N LEU A 234 14.84 -7.95 -12.81
CA LEU A 234 13.75 -7.93 -13.79
C LEU A 234 13.98 -6.94 -14.94
N ARG A 235 15.17 -6.32 -15.04
CA ARG A 235 15.50 -5.36 -16.11
C ARG A 235 15.25 -5.93 -17.50
N PHE A 236 15.61 -7.20 -17.71
CA PHE A 236 15.38 -7.90 -18.97
C PHE A 236 13.89 -7.91 -19.37
N PHE A 237 12.99 -8.21 -18.43
CA PHE A 237 11.56 -8.25 -18.70
C PHE A 237 11.02 -6.88 -19.11
N LYS A 238 11.50 -5.81 -18.47
CA LYS A 238 11.17 -4.43 -18.88
C LYS A 238 11.67 -4.12 -20.30
N GLU A 239 12.88 -4.58 -20.66
CA GLU A 239 13.46 -4.39 -22.00
C GLU A 239 12.62 -5.05 -23.10
N ILE A 240 11.97 -6.19 -22.80
CA ILE A 240 11.08 -6.90 -23.73
C ILE A 240 9.59 -6.51 -23.58
N GLY A 241 9.30 -5.39 -22.91
CA GLY A 241 7.97 -4.78 -22.88
C GLY A 241 7.05 -5.23 -21.75
N TRP A 242 7.53 -5.97 -20.75
CA TRP A 242 6.72 -6.32 -19.58
C TRP A 242 6.58 -5.15 -18.61
N ASN A 243 5.40 -5.02 -18.02
CA ASN A 243 5.13 -4.06 -16.97
C ASN A 243 5.45 -4.66 -15.60
N VAL A 244 6.42 -4.10 -14.88
CA VAL A 244 6.73 -4.51 -13.51
C VAL A 244 6.04 -3.56 -12.54
N ARG A 245 5.14 -4.08 -11.71
CA ARG A 245 4.42 -3.33 -10.68
C ARG A 245 4.85 -3.74 -9.29
N TYR A 246 4.89 -2.76 -8.40
CA TYR A 246 5.28 -2.93 -6.99
C TYR A 246 4.07 -2.74 -6.08
N LYS A 247 3.88 -3.67 -5.14
CA LYS A 247 2.80 -3.66 -4.14
C LYS A 247 3.36 -3.82 -2.73
N GLY A 248 2.76 -3.13 -1.76
CA GLY A 248 3.23 -3.09 -0.37
C GLY A 248 4.49 -2.24 -0.16
N ILE A 249 4.89 -1.47 -1.18
CA ILE A 249 6.09 -0.63 -1.16
C ILE A 249 5.68 0.82 -1.38
N LEU A 250 6.12 1.71 -0.49
CA LEU A 250 5.90 3.15 -0.60
C LEU A 250 6.80 3.72 -1.70
N LEU A 251 6.17 4.27 -2.74
CA LEU A 251 6.83 4.92 -3.86
C LEU A 251 7.27 6.35 -3.51
N GLU A 252 8.14 6.94 -4.34
CA GLU A 252 8.69 8.29 -4.14
C GLU A 252 7.61 9.39 -4.11
N ASP A 253 6.49 9.19 -4.82
CA ASP A 253 5.35 10.08 -4.84
C ASP A 253 4.43 9.95 -3.61
N GLY A 254 4.78 9.06 -2.67
CA GLY A 254 3.99 8.73 -1.49
C GLY A 254 2.85 7.76 -1.74
N THR A 255 2.71 7.22 -2.95
CA THR A 255 1.70 6.22 -3.29
C THR A 255 2.16 4.83 -2.84
N MET A 256 1.24 4.03 -2.32
CA MET A 256 1.47 2.61 -2.06
C MET A 256 0.30 1.80 -2.60
N TYR A 257 0.60 0.91 -3.56
CA TYR A 257 -0.39 -0.02 -4.10
C TYR A 257 -0.47 -1.28 -3.23
N LEU A 258 -1.66 -1.82 -3.03
CA LEU A 258 -1.92 -3.03 -2.24
C LEU A 258 -2.04 -4.29 -3.13
#